data_AF-A0A1E4JWJ5-F1
#
_entry.id   AF-A0A1E4JWJ5-F1
#
_cell.length_a   1.000
_cell.length_b   1.000
_cell.length_c   1.000
_cell.angle_alpha   90.00
_cell.angle_beta   90.00
_cell.angle_gamma   90.00
#
_symmetry.space_group_name_H-M   'P 1'
#
loop_
_entity.id
_entity.type
_entity.pdbx_description
1 polymer ?
#
loop_
_entity_poly.entity_id
_entity_poly.type
_entity_poly.pdbx_seq_one_letter_code
_entity_poly.pdbx_strand_id
1 'polypeptide(L)'
;MLIAGIILGITVNDTIPLYHGYLHHLKHGANPVFAIIRSVESPDRAVIAISVVLITQFGLLGLSDYRPTAHFGMLCAVGLFAGQVFELLLMPALLGMQLHKPRPVAVTAP
;
A
#
# COMPACT_ATOMS: atom_id res chain seq x y z
N MET A 1 -20.97 -7.44 6.69
CA MET A 1 -20.41 -6.10 6.98
C MET A 1 -19.08 -6.15 7.73
N LEU A 2 -18.92 -7.07 8.70
CA LEU A 2 -17.72 -7.17 9.53
C LEU A 2 -16.41 -7.40 8.73
N ILE A 3 -16.44 -8.32 7.75
CA ILE A 3 -15.29 -8.60 6.85
C ILE A 3 -14.86 -7.35 6.08
N ALA A 4 -15.81 -6.63 5.49
CA ALA A 4 -15.53 -5.44 4.68
C ALA A 4 -14.90 -4.31 5.51
N GLY A 5 -15.37 -4.11 6.75
CA GLY A 5 -14.79 -3.11 7.66
C GLY A 5 -13.36 -3.45 8.09
N ILE A 6 -13.08 -4.73 8.36
CA ILE A 6 -11.73 -5.20 8.70
C ILE A 6 -10.78 -5.00 7.51
N ILE A 7 -11.18 -5.45 6.32
CA ILE A 7 -10.36 -5.31 5.11
C ILE A 7 -10.09 -3.83 4.85
N LEU A 8 -11.11 -2.97 4.87
CA LEU A 8 -10.95 -1.54 4.64
C LEU A 8 -10.05 -0.87 5.68
N GLY A 9 -10.18 -1.24 6.96
CA GLY A 9 -9.32 -0.71 8.02
C GLY A 9 -7.84 -1.10 7.86
N ILE A 10 -7.57 -2.35 7.47
CA ILE A 10 -6.21 -2.83 7.22
C ILE A 10 -5.63 -2.18 5.95
N THR A 11 -6.40 -2.16 4.86
CA THR A 11 -5.93 -1.56 3.60
C THR A 11 -5.60 -0.07 3.76
N VAL A 12 -6.41 0.70 4.50
CA VAL A 12 -6.11 2.11 4.78
C VAL A 12 -4.87 2.27 5.68
N ASN A 13 -4.66 1.35 6.63
CA ASN A 13 -3.47 1.36 7.48
C ASN A 13 -2.18 1.13 6.66
N ASP A 14 -2.23 0.25 5.67
CA ASP A 14 -1.07 -0.11 4.84
C ASP A 14 -0.67 1.02 3.86
N THR A 15 -1.61 1.92 3.52
CA THR A 15 -1.35 3.10 2.67
C THR A 15 -0.48 4.17 3.34
N ILE A 16 -0.62 4.35 4.66
CA ILE A 16 -0.05 5.51 5.38
C ILE A 16 1.48 5.56 5.28
N PRO A 17 2.22 4.46 5.57
CA PRO A 17 3.68 4.52 5.54
C PRO A 17 4.21 4.53 4.10
N LEU A 18 3.50 3.89 3.17
CA LEU A 18 3.81 3.94 1.73
C LEU A 18 3.73 5.39 1.21
N TYR A 19 2.66 6.12 1.54
CA TYR A 19 2.48 7.52 1.19
C TYR A 19 3.52 8.44 1.83
N HIS A 20 3.88 8.18 3.10
CA HIS A 20 4.92 8.94 3.78
C HIS A 20 6.31 8.75 3.11
N GLY A 21 6.64 7.52 2.71
CA GLY A 21 7.87 7.23 1.95
C GLY A 21 7.95 8.03 0.64
N TYR A 22 6.83 8.13 -0.09
CA TYR A 22 6.75 8.97 -1.28
C TYR A 22 6.97 10.46 -0.98
N LEU A 23 6.28 10.99 0.04
CA LEU A 23 6.39 12.39 0.41
C LEU A 23 7.82 12.76 0.85
N HIS A 24 8.50 11.83 1.53
CA HIS A 24 9.89 11.99 1.94
C HIS A 24 10.82 12.14 0.72
N HIS A 25 10.70 11.28 -0.29
CA HIS A 25 11.53 11.34 -1.50
C HIS A 25 11.24 12.60 -2.34
N LEU A 26 9.98 13.06 -2.37
CA LEU A 26 9.59 14.27 -3.06
C LEU A 26 10.19 15.54 -2.42
N LYS A 27 10.29 15.56 -1.08
CA LYS A 27 10.88 16.68 -0.32
C LYS A 27 12.41 16.76 -0.46
N HIS A 28 13.07 15.67 -0.85
CA HIS A 28 14.52 15.61 -1.07
C HIS A 28 14.94 15.95 -2.51
N GLY A 29 14.07 16.55 -3.32
CA GLY A 29 14.42 17.07 -4.65
C GLY A 29 14.52 16.02 -5.75
N ALA A 30 14.04 14.78 -5.52
CA ALA A 30 14.03 13.75 -6.54
C ALA A 30 13.05 14.12 -7.67
N ASN A 31 13.48 13.90 -8.93
CA ASN A 31 12.61 14.04 -10.09
C ASN A 31 11.35 13.18 -9.85
N PRO A 32 10.14 13.71 -9.99
CA PRO A 32 8.91 13.01 -9.62
C PRO A 32 8.76 11.61 -10.24
N VAL A 33 9.32 11.36 -11.44
CA VAL A 33 9.38 10.01 -12.04
C VAL A 33 10.33 9.08 -11.27
N PHE A 34 11.50 9.58 -10.86
CA PHE A 34 12.48 8.82 -10.08
C PHE A 34 11.98 8.58 -8.65
N ALA A 35 11.25 9.53 -8.06
CA ALA A 35 10.62 9.38 -6.75
C ALA A 35 9.54 8.29 -6.74
N ILE A 36 8.77 8.15 -7.82
CA ILE A 36 7.79 7.06 -7.98
C ILE A 36 8.51 5.70 -8.04
N ILE A 37 9.48 5.55 -8.95
CA ILE A 37 10.21 4.28 -9.13
C ILE A 37 10.88 3.88 -7.82
N ARG A 38 11.57 4.82 -7.15
CA ARG A 38 12.24 4.56 -5.87
C ARG A 38 11.27 4.23 -4.74
N SER A 39 10.08 4.84 -4.70
CA SER A 39 9.08 4.54 -3.66
C SER A 39 8.45 3.16 -3.85
N VAL A 40 8.31 2.70 -5.10
CA VAL A 40 7.82 1.35 -5.43
C VAL A 40 8.92 0.30 -5.29
N GLU A 41 10.17 0.60 -5.62
CA GLU A 41 11.32 -0.31 -5.43
C GLU A 41 11.77 -0.40 -3.96
N SER A 42 11.60 0.68 -3.20
CA SER A 42 11.99 0.75 -1.80
C SER A 42 10.81 1.13 -0.90
N PRO A 43 9.73 0.31 -0.83
CA PRO A 43 8.77 0.44 0.25
C PRO A 43 9.52 0.27 1.58
N ASP A 44 9.11 1.04 2.58
CA ASP A 44 9.70 0.93 3.91
C ASP A 44 9.58 -0.54 4.36
N ARG A 45 10.71 -1.18 4.70
CA ARG A 45 10.76 -2.63 4.96
C ARG A 45 9.77 -3.06 6.04
N ALA A 46 9.42 -2.12 6.93
CA ALA A 46 8.40 -2.30 7.95
C ALA A 46 7.00 -2.61 7.37
N VAL A 47 6.61 -1.99 6.25
CA VAL A 47 5.28 -2.19 5.62
C VAL A 47 5.13 -3.59 5.08
N ILE A 48 6.13 -4.04 4.32
CA ILE A 48 6.14 -5.39 3.74
C ILE A 48 6.12 -6.43 4.87
N ALA A 49 6.87 -6.21 5.95
CA ALA A 49 6.89 -7.12 7.09
C ALA A 49 5.50 -7.25 7.75
N ILE A 50 4.82 -6.14 8.03
CA ILE A 50 3.48 -6.14 8.65
C ILE A 50 2.47 -6.87 7.77
N SER A 51 2.48 -6.62 6.46
CA SER A 51 1.57 -7.29 5.53
C SER A 51 1.79 -8.79 5.44
N VAL A 52 3.05 -9.23 5.37
CA VAL A 52 3.37 -10.67 5.37
C VAL A 52 2.85 -11.32 6.66
N VAL A 53 3.00 -10.66 7.81
CA VAL A 53 2.45 -11.13 9.08
C VAL A 53 0.93 -11.23 9.03
N LEU A 54 0.23 -10.22 8.50
CA LEU A 54 -1.24 -10.20 8.34
C LEU A 54 -1.74 -11.33 7.44
N ILE A 55 -1.16 -11.49 6.25
CA ILE A 55 -1.53 -12.56 5.31
C ILE A 55 -1.30 -13.93 5.96
N THR A 56 -0.18 -14.11 6.66
CA THR A 56 0.14 -15.35 7.35
C THR A 56 -0.84 -15.64 8.48
N GLN A 57 -1.21 -14.63 9.28
CA GLN A 57 -2.17 -14.76 10.38
C GLN A 57 -3.57 -15.16 9.88
N PHE A 58 -4.08 -14.50 8.83
CA PHE A 58 -5.37 -14.86 8.25
C PHE A 58 -5.33 -16.21 7.51
N GLY A 59 -4.19 -16.54 6.90
CA GLY A 59 -3.92 -17.88 6.35
C GLY A 59 -3.98 -18.96 7.42
N LEU A 60 -3.39 -18.73 8.60
CA LEU A 60 -3.46 -19.60 9.78
C LEU A 60 -4.90 -19.80 10.27
N LEU A 61 -5.73 -18.75 10.27
CA LEU A 61 -7.17 -18.90 10.55
C LEU A 61 -7.86 -19.84 9.55
N GLY A 62 -7.36 -19.90 8.31
CA GLY A 62 -7.79 -20.81 7.26
C GLY A 62 -7.58 -22.29 7.57
N LEU A 63 -6.64 -22.65 8.47
CA LEU A 63 -6.39 -24.03 8.90
C LEU A 63 -7.33 -24.51 10.02
N SER A 64 -8.26 -23.67 10.47
CA SER A 64 -9.18 -24.04 11.55
C SER A 64 -10.15 -25.15 11.12
N ASP A 65 -10.37 -26.14 12.00
CA ASP A 65 -11.38 -27.20 11.81
C ASP A 65 -12.82 -26.66 11.73
N TYR A 66 -13.06 -25.43 12.20
CA TYR A 66 -14.36 -24.79 12.12
C TYR A 66 -14.53 -24.09 10.76
N ARG A 67 -15.30 -24.74 9.86
CA ARG A 67 -15.53 -24.30 8.47
C ARG A 67 -15.84 -22.79 8.30
N PRO A 68 -16.68 -22.14 9.14
CA PRO A 68 -16.91 -20.70 9.03
C PRO A 68 -15.65 -19.85 9.25
N THR A 69 -14.80 -20.22 10.21
CA THR A 69 -13.55 -19.52 10.49
C THR A 69 -12.53 -19.76 9.38
N ALA A 70 -12.46 -20.98 8.84
CA ALA A 70 -11.57 -21.31 7.74
C ALA A 70 -11.87 -20.49 6.48
N HIS A 71 -13.15 -20.43 6.07
CA HIS A 71 -13.57 -19.60 4.93
C HIS A 71 -13.35 -18.11 5.18
N PHE A 72 -13.62 -17.63 6.40
CA PHE A 72 -13.35 -16.23 6.77
C PHE A 72 -11.86 -15.90 6.66
N GLY A 73 -10.98 -16.73 7.22
CA GLY A 73 -9.53 -16.53 7.15
C GLY A 73 -9.01 -16.52 5.72
N MET A 74 -9.46 -17.47 4.90
CA MET A 74 -9.05 -17.56 3.50
C MET A 74 -9.51 -16.35 2.67
N LEU A 75 -10.76 -15.90 2.83
CA LEU A 75 -11.28 -14.71 2.14
C LEU A 75 -10.53 -13.45 2.55
N CYS A 76 -10.22 -13.28 3.84
CA CYS A 76 -9.44 -12.15 4.33
C CYS A 76 -7.99 -12.20 3.80
N ALA A 77 -7.33 -13.35 3.81
CA ALA A 77 -5.97 -13.50 3.31
C ALA A 77 -5.87 -13.13 1.82
N VAL A 78 -6.81 -13.63 1.00
CA VAL A 78 -6.87 -13.28 -0.42
C VAL A 78 -7.19 -11.79 -0.62
N GLY A 79 -8.13 -11.24 0.16
CA GLY A 79 -8.51 -9.84 0.08
C GLY A 79 -7.36 -8.89 0.44
N LEU A 80 -6.61 -9.22 1.49
CA LEU A 80 -5.42 -8.45 1.91
C LEU A 80 -4.30 -8.54 0.88
N PHE A 81 -4.04 -9.74 0.35
CA PHE A 81 -3.03 -9.91 -0.70
C PHE A 81 -3.40 -9.11 -1.96
N ALA A 82 -4.65 -9.22 -2.43
CA ALA A 82 -5.13 -8.48 -3.59
C ALA A 82 -5.13 -6.96 -3.34
N GLY A 83 -5.52 -6.52 -2.13
CA GLY A 83 -5.48 -5.12 -1.72
C GLY A 83 -4.06 -4.55 -1.73
N GLN A 84 -3.09 -5.28 -1.20
CA GLN A 84 -1.69 -4.87 -1.23
C GLN A 84 -1.15 -4.76 -2.66
N VAL A 85 -1.43 -5.75 -3.52
CA VAL A 85 -1.04 -5.69 -4.94
C VAL A 85 -1.68 -4.48 -5.62
N PHE A 86 -2.96 -4.23 -5.31
CA PHE A 86 -3.68 -3.08 -5.85
C PHE A 86 -3.10 -1.76 -5.34
N GLU A 87 -2.70 -1.63 -4.08
CA GLU A 87 -2.02 -0.42 -3.59
C GLU A 87 -0.67 -0.18 -4.27
N LEU A 88 0.16 -1.23 -4.39
CA LEU A 88 1.46 -1.17 -5.07
C LEU A 88 1.31 -0.75 -6.54
N LEU A 89 0.19 -1.08 -7.19
CA LEU A 89 -0.09 -0.71 -8.58
C LEU A 89 -0.82 0.64 -8.71
N LEU A 90 -1.76 0.93 -7.82
CA LEU A 90 -2.57 2.15 -7.84
C LEU A 90 -1.72 3.35 -7.45
N MET A 91 -0.82 3.21 -6.48
CA MET A 91 0.03 4.30 -6.03
C MET A 91 0.89 4.92 -7.16
N PRO A 92 1.65 4.16 -7.99
CA PRO A 92 2.36 4.74 -9.12
C PRO A 92 1.42 5.28 -10.20
N ALA A 93 0.25 4.66 -10.42
CA ALA A 93 -0.73 5.14 -11.38
C ALA A 93 -1.33 6.51 -10.97
N LEU A 94 -1.71 6.65 -9.70
CA LEU A 94 -2.29 7.88 -9.16
C LEU A 94 -1.26 9.01 -9.13
N LEU A 95 -0.01 8.70 -8.75
CA LEU A 95 1.10 9.65 -8.80
C LEU A 95 1.45 10.06 -10.23
N GLY A 96 1.43 9.11 -11.19
CA GLY A 96 1.61 9.40 -12.61
C GLY A 96 0.57 10.40 -13.15
N MET A 97 -0.69 10.28 -12.71
CA MET A 97 -1.72 11.29 -13.04
C MET A 97 -1.48 12.63 -12.34
N GLN A 98 -0.98 12.65 -11.10
CA GLN A 98 -0.65 13.89 -10.39
C GLN A 98 0.56 14.62 -11.02
N LEU A 99 1.50 13.91 -11.66
CA LEU A 99 2.55 14.53 -12.51
C LEU A 99 1.98 15.24 -13.73
N HIS A 100 0.85 14.76 -14.28
CA HIS A 100 0.24 15.33 -15.48
C HIS A 100 -0.44 16.68 -15.21
N LYS A 101 -0.68 17.04 -13.93
CA LYS A 101 -0.93 18.43 -13.56
C LYS A 101 0.42 19.14 -13.52
N PRO A 102 0.69 20.12 -14.42
CA PRO A 102 1.93 20.87 -14.38
C PRO A 102 2.03 21.53 -12.99
N ARG A 103 3.03 21.12 -12.21
CA ARG A 103 3.42 21.90 -11.05
C ARG A 103 3.91 23.24 -11.59
N PRO A 104 3.30 24.38 -11.19
CA PRO A 104 3.91 25.68 -11.46
C PRO A 104 5.29 25.63 -10.83
N VAL A 105 6.31 25.72 -11.67
CA VAL A 105 7.70 25.84 -11.23
C VAL A 105 7.75 27.15 -10.43
N ALA A 106 7.75 27.04 -9.10
CA ALA A 106 8.00 28.17 -8.23
C ALA A 106 9.47 28.57 -8.42
N VAL A 107 9.61 29.66 -9.18
CA VAL A 107 10.81 30.43 -9.50
C VAL A 107 11.76 30.55 -8.31
N THR A 108 13.05 30.29 -8.55
CA THR A 108 14.15 30.94 -7.82
C THR A 108 15.27 31.28 -8.81
N ALA A 109 15.10 32.44 -9.47
CA ALA A 109 16.17 33.36 -9.83
C ALA A 109 15.90 34.65 -9.03
N PRO A 110 16.87 35.55 -8.79
CA PRO A 110 18.26 35.57 -9.25
C PRO A 110 19.31 35.28 -8.16
#